data_AF-A0AAX1EEF8-F1
#
_entry.id   AF-A0AAX1EEF8-F1
#
_cell.length_a   1.000
_cell.length_b   1.000
_cell.length_c   1.000
_cell.angle_alpha   90.00
_cell.angle_beta   90.00
_cell.angle_gamma   90.00
#
_symmetry.space_group_name_H-M   'P 1'
#
loop_
_entity.id
_entity.type
_entity.pdbx_description
1 polymer ?
#
loop_
_entity_poly.entity_id
_entity_poly.type
_entity_poly.pdbx_seq_one_letter_code
_entity_poly.pdbx_strand_id
1 'polypeptide(L)'
;MPLSREDFVNICTQAIFYTREQLTINNQLSGYKKFHREIKENKYFTNNVRDPLINTREDEYMYRHDLLKHVGLGNCHELADFLLVEIGKEIERQNALARIRIVKSMKADHVYLEIRIKLQGENDYSLWEVDAWDPRIIDISARPNGSIKNYESLDYGYSTKTKNTVFTDEINYNQRYTFFNSIPKPRVGRPLGEATPEREMLDKHDHLYADYMIEDSINEGKIPSSDGNLRYLQQVSSWQI
;
A
#
# COMPACT_ATOMS: atom_id res chain seq x y z
N MET A 1 4.21 -18.30 -16.90
CA MET A 1 2.81 -18.61 -17.29
C MET A 1 1.92 -17.54 -16.67
N PRO A 2 0.79 -17.15 -17.28
CA PRO A 2 -0.10 -16.16 -16.67
C PRO A 2 -0.54 -16.62 -15.28
N LEU A 3 -0.53 -15.73 -14.30
CA LEU A 3 -1.06 -15.99 -12.96
C LEU A 3 -2.57 -16.21 -13.03
N SER A 4 -3.09 -17.12 -12.22
CA SER A 4 -4.54 -17.16 -12.00
C SER A 4 -4.98 -15.91 -11.24
N ARG A 5 -6.26 -15.54 -11.38
CA ARG A 5 -6.83 -14.40 -10.65
C ARG A 5 -6.82 -14.63 -9.14
N GLU A 6 -7.09 -15.85 -8.70
CA GLU A 6 -7.01 -16.24 -7.29
C GLU A 6 -5.59 -16.07 -6.75
N ASP A 7 -4.58 -16.54 -7.48
CA ASP A 7 -3.18 -16.40 -7.07
C ASP A 7 -2.74 -14.93 -7.01
N PHE A 8 -3.13 -14.13 -7.99
CA PHE A 8 -2.83 -12.69 -8.00
C PHE A 8 -3.46 -11.98 -6.79
N VAL A 9 -4.73 -12.25 -6.51
CA VAL A 9 -5.44 -11.65 -5.37
C VAL A 9 -4.83 -12.13 -4.05
N ASN A 10 -4.43 -13.40 -3.95
CA ASN A 10 -3.73 -13.91 -2.78
C ASN A 10 -2.36 -13.23 -2.59
N ILE A 11 -1.57 -13.05 -3.65
CA ILE A 11 -0.31 -12.28 -3.59
C ILE A 11 -0.58 -10.89 -2.99
N CYS A 12 -1.55 -10.17 -3.52
CA CYS A 12 -1.88 -8.82 -3.04
C CYS A 12 -2.33 -8.84 -1.58
N THR A 13 -3.14 -9.83 -1.18
CA THR A 13 -3.64 -9.98 0.19
C THR A 13 -2.49 -10.21 1.17
N GLN A 14 -1.59 -11.16 0.87
CA GLN A 14 -0.44 -11.44 1.73
C GLN A 14 0.52 -10.25 1.80
N ALA A 15 0.74 -9.55 0.69
CA ALA A 15 1.59 -8.36 0.67
C ALA A 15 1.01 -7.20 1.49
N ILE A 16 -0.31 -6.99 1.45
CA ILE A 16 -1.00 -6.02 2.31
C ILE A 16 -0.81 -6.37 3.79
N PHE A 17 -1.04 -7.64 4.16
CA PHE A 17 -0.90 -8.10 5.54
C PHE A 17 0.52 -7.91 6.05
N TYR A 18 1.49 -8.35 5.25
CA TYR A 18 2.91 -8.21 5.57
C TYR A 18 3.31 -6.73 5.70
N THR A 19 2.86 -5.87 4.78
CA THR A 19 3.15 -4.43 4.83
C THR A 19 2.66 -3.81 6.14
N ARG A 20 1.45 -4.16 6.59
CA ARG A 20 0.86 -3.63 7.84
C ARG A 20 1.45 -4.23 9.10
N GLU A 21 1.97 -5.45 9.02
CA GLU A 21 2.74 -6.03 10.12
C GLU A 21 4.09 -5.32 10.29
N GLN A 22 4.77 -5.01 9.18
CA GLN A 22 6.09 -4.39 9.20
C GLN A 22 6.04 -2.88 9.48
N LEU A 23 5.05 -2.16 8.93
CA LEU A 23 4.97 -0.71 8.99
C LEU A 23 3.81 -0.24 9.85
N THR A 24 4.13 0.54 10.89
CA THR A 24 3.12 1.31 11.61
C THR A 24 2.80 2.59 10.83
N ILE A 25 1.50 2.87 10.62
CA ILE A 25 1.03 4.07 9.93
C ILE A 25 1.01 5.23 10.90
N ASN A 26 1.91 6.20 10.74
CA ASN A 26 2.13 7.22 11.76
C ASN A 26 0.98 8.23 11.91
N ASN A 27 0.19 8.42 10.85
CA ASN A 27 -0.91 9.37 10.78
C ASN A 27 -2.28 8.70 10.98
N GLN A 28 -2.32 7.43 11.37
CA GLN A 28 -3.52 6.79 11.92
C GLN A 28 -3.46 6.80 13.45
N LEU A 29 -4.62 6.86 14.10
CA LEU A 29 -4.74 7.04 15.55
C LEU A 29 -3.87 6.06 16.36
N SER A 30 -3.93 4.77 16.05
CA SER A 30 -3.14 3.74 16.74
C SER A 30 -1.63 3.96 16.61
N GLY A 31 -1.16 4.27 15.40
CA GLY A 31 0.26 4.51 15.14
C GLY A 31 0.76 5.80 15.76
N TYR A 32 -0.03 6.87 15.68
CA TYR A 32 0.25 8.12 16.37
C TYR A 32 0.33 7.94 17.88
N LYS A 33 -0.55 7.14 18.48
CA LYS A 33 -0.48 6.82 19.92
C LYS A 33 0.77 6.01 20.26
N LYS A 34 1.10 5.01 19.46
CA LYS A 34 2.25 4.11 19.69
C LYS A 34 3.59 4.87 19.66
N PHE A 35 3.73 5.82 18.73
CA PHE A 35 4.97 6.57 18.50
C PHE A 35 4.81 8.07 18.75
N HIS A 36 3.92 8.47 19.67
CA HIS A 36 3.51 9.87 19.85
C HIS A 36 4.67 10.83 19.99
N ARG A 37 5.62 10.50 20.87
CA ARG A 37 6.80 11.32 21.13
C ARG A 37 7.69 11.44 19.88
N GLU A 38 7.90 10.35 19.18
CA GLU A 38 8.71 10.36 17.96
C GLU A 38 8.07 11.19 16.86
N ILE A 39 6.74 11.11 16.71
CA ILE A 39 6.01 11.83 15.66
C ILE A 39 5.88 13.32 16.00
N LYS A 40 5.42 13.66 17.20
CA LYS A 40 5.06 15.02 17.58
C LYS A 40 6.22 15.85 18.11
N GLU A 41 7.03 15.27 19.00
CA GLU A 41 8.05 16.02 19.74
C GLU A 41 9.39 15.96 19.04
N ASN A 42 9.83 14.76 18.65
CA ASN A 42 11.15 14.56 18.03
C ASN A 42 11.16 14.78 16.52
N LYS A 43 9.98 14.88 15.88
CA LYS A 43 9.81 14.94 14.41
C LYS A 43 10.61 13.85 13.68
N TYR A 44 10.66 12.66 14.26
CA TYR A 44 11.51 11.54 13.87
C TYR A 44 11.45 11.26 12.36
N PHE A 45 10.23 11.19 11.81
CA PHE A 45 10.02 10.82 10.41
C PHE A 45 10.65 11.85 9.45
N THR A 46 10.50 13.15 9.75
CA THR A 46 11.11 14.21 8.95
C THR A 46 12.63 14.18 9.07
N ASN A 47 13.14 14.04 10.29
CA ASN A 47 14.58 14.13 10.57
C ASN A 47 15.39 12.91 10.11
N ASN A 48 14.77 11.72 10.02
CA ASN A 48 15.51 10.47 9.82
C ASN A 48 15.06 9.65 8.60
N VAL A 49 13.85 9.89 8.07
CA VAL A 49 13.26 9.04 7.02
C VAL A 49 13.00 9.83 5.74
N ARG A 50 12.42 11.02 5.85
CA ARG A 50 11.96 11.79 4.68
C ARG A 50 13.11 12.24 3.78
N ASP A 51 14.18 12.77 4.33
CA ASP A 51 15.33 13.22 3.54
C ASP A 51 16.00 12.05 2.79
N PRO A 52 16.32 10.90 3.40
CA PRO A 52 16.79 9.73 2.67
C PRO A 52 15.84 9.28 1.55
N LEU A 53 14.52 9.29 1.77
CA LEU A 53 13.55 8.87 0.75
C LEU A 53 13.48 9.86 -0.42
N ILE A 54 13.41 11.17 -0.16
CA ILE A 54 13.31 12.20 -1.21
C ILE A 54 14.56 12.24 -2.10
N ASN A 55 15.73 11.95 -1.52
CA ASN A 55 16.99 11.98 -2.25
C ASN A 55 17.30 10.68 -3.01
N THR A 56 16.43 9.67 -2.93
CA THR A 56 16.57 8.44 -3.73
C THR A 56 16.20 8.70 -5.19
N ARG A 57 16.87 7.98 -6.10
CA ARG A 57 16.48 7.94 -7.51
C ARG A 57 15.16 7.18 -7.67
N GLU A 58 14.45 7.45 -8.77
CA GLU A 58 13.14 6.83 -9.03
C GLU A 58 13.20 5.29 -9.08
N ASP A 59 14.33 4.73 -9.50
CA ASP A 59 14.61 3.29 -9.64
C ASP A 59 15.10 2.61 -8.34
N GLU A 60 15.32 3.35 -7.26
CA GLU A 60 15.88 2.82 -6.00
C GLU A 60 14.83 2.19 -5.07
N TYR A 61 13.97 1.33 -5.63
CA TYR A 61 12.87 0.66 -4.93
C TYR A 61 13.35 -0.15 -3.72
N MET A 62 14.42 -0.95 -3.89
CA MET A 62 14.96 -1.78 -2.80
C MET A 62 15.56 -0.96 -1.66
N TYR A 63 16.11 0.22 -1.95
CA TYR A 63 16.60 1.11 -0.91
C TYR A 63 15.45 1.65 -0.07
N ARG A 64 14.40 2.19 -0.73
CA ARG A 64 13.20 2.70 -0.05
C ARG A 64 12.56 1.59 0.79
N HIS A 65 12.39 0.41 0.22
CA HIS A 65 11.85 -0.76 0.90
C HIS A 65 12.66 -1.14 2.15
N ASP A 66 13.99 -1.34 2.02
CA ASP A 66 14.82 -1.79 3.15
C ASP A 66 14.94 -0.71 4.24
N LEU A 67 14.95 0.57 3.87
CA LEU A 67 14.88 1.69 4.82
C LEU A 67 13.57 1.66 5.60
N LEU A 68 12.43 1.53 4.92
CA LEU A 68 11.12 1.46 5.54
C LEU A 68 10.98 0.25 6.46
N LYS A 69 11.49 -0.91 6.02
CA LYS A 69 11.57 -2.12 6.85
C LYS A 69 12.40 -1.90 8.11
N HIS A 70 13.52 -1.18 8.00
CA HIS A 70 14.39 -0.88 9.13
C HIS A 70 13.67 -0.01 10.17
N VAL A 71 13.02 1.07 9.73
CA VAL A 71 12.38 2.05 10.62
C VAL A 71 11.01 1.60 11.13
N GLY A 72 10.27 0.78 10.37
CA GLY A 72 8.96 0.25 10.77
C GLY A 72 7.85 1.29 10.91
N LEU A 73 8.00 2.44 10.27
CA LEU A 73 7.09 3.58 10.36
C LEU A 73 6.93 4.23 8.98
N GLY A 74 5.71 4.59 8.57
CA GLY A 74 5.43 5.17 7.25
C GLY A 74 4.10 5.94 7.18
N ASN A 75 3.87 6.64 6.08
CA ASN A 75 2.55 7.14 5.66
C ASN A 75 2.07 6.38 4.42
N CYS A 76 0.95 6.80 3.84
CA CYS A 76 0.38 6.20 2.62
C CYS A 76 1.40 6.03 1.48
N HIS A 77 2.27 7.01 1.24
CA HIS A 77 3.27 6.91 0.17
C HIS A 77 4.31 5.84 0.43
N GLU A 78 4.84 5.80 1.65
CA GLU A 78 5.82 4.79 2.04
C GLU A 78 5.22 3.39 2.07
N LEU A 79 3.95 3.26 2.48
CA LEU A 79 3.23 2.00 2.38
C LEU A 79 3.09 1.55 0.92
N ALA A 80 2.79 2.47 -0.01
CA ALA A 80 2.71 2.14 -1.44
C ALA A 80 4.06 1.71 -2.02
N ASP A 81 5.16 2.40 -1.69
CA ASP A 81 6.52 2.01 -2.09
C ASP A 81 6.89 0.61 -1.57
N PHE A 82 6.59 0.33 -0.30
CA PHE A 82 6.86 -0.97 0.31
C PHE A 82 6.03 -2.08 -0.35
N LEU A 83 4.73 -1.84 -0.50
CA LEU A 83 3.78 -2.78 -1.09
C LEU A 83 4.12 -3.10 -2.55
N LEU A 84 4.62 -2.13 -3.30
CA LEU A 84 5.05 -2.30 -4.69
C LEU A 84 6.14 -3.37 -4.80
N VAL A 85 7.14 -3.33 -3.91
CA VAL A 85 8.24 -4.30 -3.91
C VAL A 85 7.73 -5.68 -3.50
N GLU A 86 6.91 -5.76 -2.46
CA GLU A 86 6.40 -7.04 -1.96
C GLU A 86 5.47 -7.74 -2.96
N ILE A 87 4.58 -7.01 -3.65
CA ILE A 87 3.76 -7.58 -4.72
C ILE A 87 4.63 -7.94 -5.93
N GLY A 88 5.50 -7.03 -6.37
CA GLY A 88 6.31 -7.23 -7.57
C GLY A 88 7.20 -8.46 -7.48
N LYS A 89 7.84 -8.65 -6.32
CA LYS A 89 8.69 -9.81 -6.01
C LYS A 89 7.95 -11.13 -6.16
N GLU A 90 6.73 -11.21 -5.64
CA GLU A 90 5.95 -12.44 -5.66
C GLU A 90 5.35 -12.73 -7.04
N ILE A 91 5.01 -11.70 -7.82
CA ILE A 91 4.61 -11.84 -9.22
C ILE A 91 5.80 -12.37 -10.06
N GLU A 92 6.99 -11.78 -9.91
CA GLU A 92 8.18 -12.20 -10.64
C GLU A 92 8.58 -13.64 -10.26
N ARG A 93 8.51 -14.00 -8.97
CA ARG A 93 8.78 -15.36 -8.49
C ARG A 93 7.92 -16.43 -9.18
N GLN A 94 6.71 -16.08 -9.60
CA GLN A 94 5.80 -16.96 -10.35
C GLN A 94 5.99 -16.89 -11.88
N ASN A 95 7.06 -16.25 -12.36
CA ASN A 95 7.35 -16.04 -13.78
C ASN A 95 6.19 -15.34 -14.52
N ALA A 96 5.59 -14.36 -13.85
CA ALA A 96 4.60 -13.47 -14.42
C ALA A 96 5.14 -12.04 -14.46
N LEU A 97 4.50 -11.21 -15.29
CA LEU A 97 4.90 -9.83 -15.52
C LEU A 97 3.69 -8.92 -15.27
N ALA A 98 3.89 -7.89 -14.45
CA ALA A 98 2.91 -6.85 -14.24
C ALA A 98 3.56 -5.47 -14.38
N ARG A 99 2.75 -4.48 -14.75
CA ARG A 99 3.12 -3.07 -14.69
C ARG A 99 2.48 -2.46 -13.45
N ILE A 100 3.30 -2.04 -12.51
CA ILE A 100 2.86 -1.44 -11.24
C ILE A 100 3.09 0.07 -11.32
N ARG A 101 2.08 0.85 -10.92
CA ARG A 101 2.14 2.31 -10.85
C ARG A 101 1.75 2.77 -9.47
N ILE A 102 2.52 3.70 -8.90
CA ILE A 102 2.07 4.47 -7.74
C ILE A 102 1.28 5.66 -8.30
N VAL A 103 0.01 5.78 -7.92
CA VAL A 103 -0.89 6.82 -8.43
C VAL A 103 -1.43 7.67 -7.29
N LYS A 104 -1.67 8.96 -7.58
CA LYS A 104 -2.36 9.86 -6.66
C LYS A 104 -3.85 9.91 -6.97
N SER A 105 -4.66 9.82 -5.91
CA SER A 105 -6.11 10.03 -5.91
C SER A 105 -6.51 11.41 -6.45
N MET A 106 -7.68 11.51 -7.10
CA MET A 106 -8.26 12.81 -7.47
C MET A 106 -9.06 13.48 -6.35
N LYS A 107 -9.62 12.70 -5.43
CA LYS A 107 -10.56 13.21 -4.41
C LYS A 107 -9.90 13.47 -3.07
N ALA A 108 -8.76 12.83 -2.81
CA ALA A 108 -8.09 12.86 -1.52
C ALA A 108 -6.57 12.99 -1.69
N ASP A 109 -5.89 13.49 -0.65
CA ASP A 109 -4.43 13.49 -0.61
C ASP A 109 -3.90 12.09 -0.22
N HIS A 110 -4.15 11.12 -1.09
CA HIS A 110 -3.82 9.71 -0.90
C HIS A 110 -3.16 9.10 -2.13
N VAL A 111 -2.35 8.06 -1.91
CA VAL A 111 -1.65 7.33 -2.95
C VAL A 111 -1.79 5.82 -2.75
N TYR A 112 -1.89 5.10 -3.86
CA TYR A 112 -2.11 3.66 -3.90
C TYR A 112 -1.45 3.04 -5.14
N LEU A 113 -1.53 1.71 -5.28
CA LEU A 113 -1.00 1.00 -6.43
C LEU A 113 -2.08 0.77 -7.50
N GLU A 114 -1.74 1.10 -8.74
CA GLU A 114 -2.46 0.67 -9.93
C GLU A 114 -1.65 -0.43 -10.64
N ILE A 115 -2.18 -1.65 -10.68
CA ILE A 115 -1.48 -2.82 -11.21
C ILE A 115 -2.18 -3.30 -12.48
N ARG A 116 -1.45 -3.32 -13.60
CA ARG A 116 -1.90 -3.90 -14.86
C ARG A 116 -1.22 -5.24 -15.08
N ILE A 117 -2.00 -6.31 -15.23
CA ILE A 117 -1.49 -7.67 -15.35
C ILE A 117 -2.36 -8.49 -16.32
N LYS A 118 -1.75 -9.44 -17.03
CA LYS A 118 -2.47 -10.44 -17.84
C LYS A 118 -2.69 -11.69 -17.00
N LEU A 119 -3.94 -11.97 -16.64
CA LEU A 119 -4.29 -13.15 -15.85
C LEU A 119 -4.75 -14.30 -16.76
N GLN A 120 -4.64 -15.52 -16.23
CA GLN A 120 -5.04 -16.74 -16.91
C GLN A 120 -6.54 -16.73 -17.20
N GLY A 121 -6.91 -17.09 -18.43
CA GLY A 121 -8.31 -17.17 -18.85
C GLY A 121 -8.97 -15.82 -19.14
N GLU A 122 -8.24 -14.70 -19.03
CA GLU A 122 -8.75 -13.38 -19.39
C GLU A 122 -8.47 -13.05 -20.86
N ASN A 123 -9.39 -12.35 -21.52
CA ASN A 123 -9.28 -11.91 -22.92
C ASN A 123 -8.32 -10.72 -23.08
N ASP A 124 -8.28 -9.79 -22.12
CA ASP A 124 -7.35 -8.65 -22.09
C ASP A 124 -6.56 -8.59 -20.76
N TYR A 125 -5.77 -7.53 -20.55
CA TYR A 125 -5.17 -7.20 -19.26
C TYR A 125 -6.25 -6.68 -18.31
N SER A 126 -6.19 -7.10 -17.05
CA SER A 126 -6.95 -6.48 -15.98
C SER A 126 -6.16 -5.34 -15.34
N LEU A 127 -6.91 -4.38 -14.79
CA LEU A 127 -6.39 -3.23 -14.08
C LEU A 127 -6.93 -3.23 -12.65
N TRP A 128 -6.06 -3.03 -11.68
CA TRP A 128 -6.37 -3.22 -10.27
C TRP A 128 -5.92 -2.04 -9.43
N GLU A 129 -6.75 -1.62 -8.49
CA GLU A 129 -6.39 -0.74 -7.39
C GLU A 129 -6.05 -1.59 -6.16
N VAL A 130 -4.85 -1.41 -5.62
CA VAL A 130 -4.35 -2.15 -4.44
C VAL A 130 -3.75 -1.17 -3.44
N ASP A 131 -4.16 -1.29 -2.19
CA ASP A 131 -3.78 -0.35 -1.11
C ASP A 131 -3.61 -1.11 0.21
N ALA A 132 -2.65 -0.66 1.02
CA ALA A 132 -2.38 -1.20 2.36
C ALA A 132 -2.69 -0.19 3.49
N TRP A 133 -2.83 1.10 3.17
CA TRP A 133 -3.18 2.14 4.15
C TRP A 133 -4.66 2.06 4.52
N ASP A 134 -5.52 2.01 3.50
CA ASP A 134 -6.93 1.60 3.55
C ASP A 134 -7.06 0.28 2.76
N PRO A 135 -6.95 -0.88 3.45
CA PRO A 135 -6.72 -2.17 2.80
C PRO A 135 -7.81 -2.57 1.79
N ARG A 136 -7.42 -2.75 0.52
CA ARG A 136 -8.34 -3.21 -0.54
C ARG A 136 -7.64 -3.69 -1.78
N ILE A 137 -8.35 -4.55 -2.51
CA ILE A 137 -7.99 -5.07 -3.83
C ILE A 137 -9.24 -4.94 -4.70
N ILE A 138 -9.23 -4.01 -5.65
CA ILE A 138 -10.41 -3.69 -6.47
C ILE A 138 -10.04 -3.83 -7.94
N ASP A 139 -10.79 -4.65 -8.67
CA ASP A 139 -10.69 -4.69 -10.14
C ASP A 139 -11.38 -3.45 -10.72
N ILE A 140 -10.58 -2.59 -11.35
CA ILE A 140 -10.97 -1.32 -11.97
C ILE A 140 -10.81 -1.35 -13.49
N SER A 141 -10.86 -2.56 -14.09
CA SER A 141 -10.74 -2.73 -15.54
C SER A 141 -11.83 -1.95 -16.28
N ALA A 142 -11.44 -1.26 -17.35
CA ALA A 142 -12.37 -0.59 -18.24
C ALA A 142 -13.19 -1.62 -19.02
N ARG A 143 -14.51 -1.47 -19.01
CA ARG A 143 -15.45 -2.31 -19.78
C ARG A 143 -15.42 -1.91 -21.25
N PRO A 144 -15.91 -2.75 -22.18
CA PRO A 144 -15.97 -2.42 -23.61
C PRO A 144 -16.73 -1.12 -23.94
N ASN A 145 -17.67 -0.72 -23.08
CA ASN A 145 -18.41 0.54 -23.21
C ASN A 145 -17.69 1.76 -22.60
N GLY A 146 -16.45 1.62 -22.13
CA GLY A 146 -15.64 2.68 -21.53
C GLY A 146 -15.93 2.94 -20.04
N SER A 147 -16.94 2.32 -19.45
CA SER A 147 -17.20 2.45 -18.00
C SER A 147 -16.16 1.68 -17.18
N ILE A 148 -15.83 2.20 -15.99
CA ILE A 148 -14.88 1.56 -15.06
C ILE A 148 -15.65 0.58 -14.18
N LYS A 149 -15.12 -0.63 -14.04
CA LYS A 149 -15.66 -1.62 -13.11
C LYS A 149 -15.47 -1.18 -11.65
N ASN A 150 -16.45 -1.48 -10.80
CA ASN A 150 -16.44 -1.17 -9.36
C ASN A 150 -16.16 0.32 -9.07
N TYR A 151 -16.52 1.22 -10.01
CA TYR A 151 -16.28 2.66 -9.88
C TYR A 151 -16.94 3.25 -8.63
N GLU A 152 -18.08 2.70 -8.24
CA GLU A 152 -18.83 3.04 -7.03
C GLU A 152 -18.06 2.75 -5.73
N SER A 153 -17.06 1.86 -5.77
CA SER A 153 -16.22 1.50 -4.62
C SER A 153 -14.90 2.29 -4.56
N LEU A 154 -14.71 3.28 -5.44
CA LEU A 154 -13.52 4.13 -5.48
C LEU A 154 -13.73 5.38 -4.63
N ASP A 155 -13.59 5.20 -3.32
CA ASP A 155 -13.73 6.27 -2.30
C ASP A 155 -12.80 7.46 -2.58
N TYR A 156 -11.60 7.17 -3.10
CA TYR A 156 -10.57 8.15 -3.44
C TYR A 156 -10.70 8.64 -4.90
N GLY A 157 -11.72 8.20 -5.63
CA GLY A 157 -11.88 8.48 -7.05
C GLY A 157 -10.85 7.75 -7.92
N TYR A 158 -10.80 8.12 -9.20
CA TYR A 158 -9.90 7.50 -10.17
C TYR A 158 -8.47 8.08 -10.11
N SER A 159 -7.54 7.61 -10.94
CA SER A 159 -6.17 8.12 -10.94
C SER A 159 -6.06 9.49 -11.65
N THR A 160 -5.38 10.47 -11.04
CA THR A 160 -5.08 11.77 -11.70
C THR A 160 -3.66 11.86 -12.25
N LYS A 161 -2.70 11.27 -11.52
CA LYS A 161 -1.28 11.46 -11.81
C LYS A 161 -0.47 10.24 -11.40
N THR A 162 0.23 9.67 -12.36
CA THR A 162 1.24 8.64 -12.11
C THR A 162 2.45 9.28 -11.46
N LYS A 163 2.83 8.78 -10.28
CA LYS A 163 4.02 9.19 -9.54
C LYS A 163 5.25 8.38 -9.95
N ASN A 164 5.05 7.09 -10.17
CA ASN A 164 6.09 6.15 -10.57
C ASN A 164 5.46 5.04 -11.42
N THR A 165 6.22 4.45 -12.33
CA THR A 165 5.83 3.28 -13.12
C THR A 165 6.99 2.33 -13.27
N VAL A 166 6.75 1.05 -13.03
CA VAL A 166 7.78 0.01 -13.14
C VAL A 166 7.17 -1.32 -13.56
N PHE A 167 7.90 -2.12 -14.33
CA PHE A 167 7.58 -3.52 -14.57
C PHE A 167 8.22 -4.39 -13.49
N THR A 168 7.57 -5.50 -13.15
CA THR A 168 8.03 -6.35 -12.03
C THR A 168 9.43 -6.92 -12.22
N ASP A 169 9.91 -7.09 -13.46
CA ASP A 169 11.24 -7.59 -13.81
C ASP A 169 12.33 -6.48 -13.87
N GLU A 170 11.96 -5.21 -13.72
CA GLU A 170 12.91 -4.08 -13.69
C GLU A 170 13.47 -3.82 -12.28
N ILE A 171 12.92 -4.47 -11.24
CA ILE A 171 13.35 -4.31 -9.86
C ILE A 171 14.37 -5.38 -9.50
N ASN A 172 15.55 -4.97 -9.01
CA ASN A 172 16.56 -5.91 -8.55
C ASN A 172 16.27 -6.42 -7.12
N TYR A 173 15.38 -7.40 -6.95
CA TYR A 173 14.99 -7.92 -5.63
C TYR A 173 16.10 -8.62 -4.84
N ASN A 174 17.23 -8.94 -5.49
CA ASN A 174 18.42 -9.49 -4.84
C ASN A 174 19.26 -8.40 -4.15
N GLN A 175 19.04 -7.13 -4.49
CA GLN A 175 19.72 -6.02 -3.86
C GLN A 175 19.24 -5.84 -2.42
N ARG A 176 20.20 -5.72 -1.49
CA ARG A 176 19.94 -5.54 -0.06
C ARG A 176 20.78 -4.41 0.50
N TYR A 177 20.15 -3.55 1.28
CA TYR A 177 20.80 -2.44 1.96
C TYR A 177 20.81 -2.68 3.48
N THR A 178 21.99 -2.62 4.10
CA THR A 178 22.17 -2.97 5.53
C THR A 178 22.86 -1.88 6.36
N PHE A 179 23.28 -0.79 5.73
CA PHE A 179 24.06 0.27 6.38
C PHE A 179 23.21 1.32 7.12
N PHE A 180 21.95 1.01 7.45
CA PHE A 180 21.03 1.91 8.17
C PHE A 180 21.31 2.01 9.67
N ASN A 181 22.41 1.46 10.18
CA ASN A 181 22.77 1.52 11.59
C ASN A 181 22.93 2.96 12.12
N SER A 182 23.19 3.93 11.25
CA SER A 182 23.23 5.36 11.58
C SER A 182 21.84 6.00 11.74
N ILE A 183 20.80 5.35 11.22
CA ILE A 183 19.41 5.78 11.34
C ILE A 183 18.81 5.04 12.54
N PRO A 184 18.57 5.72 13.68
CA PRO A 184 18.03 5.06 14.87
C PRO A 184 16.62 4.56 14.57
N LYS A 185 16.18 3.43 15.15
CA LYS A 185 14.76 3.04 15.07
C LYS A 185 13.89 3.98 15.94
N PRO A 186 12.62 4.24 15.55
CA PRO A 186 11.74 5.06 16.37
C PRO A 186 11.45 4.36 17.70
N ARG A 187 11.40 5.11 18.80
CA ARG A 187 11.08 4.57 20.12
C ARG A 187 9.58 4.61 20.36
N VAL A 188 9.02 3.46 20.72
CA VAL A 188 7.64 3.37 21.21
C VAL A 188 7.53 4.16 22.51
N GLY A 189 6.49 4.97 22.66
CA GLY A 189 6.35 5.79 23.86
C GLY A 189 5.16 6.73 23.87
N ARG A 190 4.77 7.07 25.09
CA ARG A 190 3.71 8.04 25.40
C ARG A 190 4.26 9.49 25.35
N PRO A 191 3.38 10.50 25.25
CA PRO A 191 3.77 11.91 25.41
C PRO A 191 4.48 12.18 26.74
N LEU A 192 5.32 13.23 26.78
CA LEU A 192 5.99 13.69 28.01
C LEU A 192 5.07 14.43 29.00
N GLY A 193 3.83 14.75 28.61
CA GLY A 193 2.87 15.48 29.44
C GLY A 193 1.43 15.02 29.25
N GLU A 194 0.47 15.85 29.68
CA GLU A 194 -0.95 15.56 29.52
C GLU A 194 -1.31 15.34 28.05
N ALA A 195 -1.81 14.14 27.75
CA ALA A 195 -2.27 13.77 26.43
C ALA A 195 -3.70 14.28 26.22
N THR A 196 -4.03 14.63 24.97
CA THR A 196 -5.44 14.78 24.60
C THR A 196 -6.13 13.43 24.80
N PRO A 197 -7.30 13.37 25.46
CA PRO A 197 -8.04 12.13 25.62
C PRO A 197 -8.27 11.45 24.28
N GLU A 198 -8.15 10.12 24.22
CA GLU A 198 -8.21 9.37 22.96
C GLU A 198 -9.44 9.70 22.11
N ARG A 199 -10.60 9.79 22.76
CA ARG A 199 -11.88 10.15 22.13
C ARG A 199 -11.89 11.53 21.45
N GLU A 200 -11.01 12.43 21.86
CA GLU A 200 -10.91 13.82 21.36
C GLU A 200 -9.76 13.98 20.35
N MET A 201 -8.97 12.93 20.10
CA MET A 201 -7.75 13.03 19.28
C MET A 201 -8.05 13.30 17.81
N LEU A 202 -9.04 12.63 17.22
CA LEU A 202 -9.42 12.84 15.82
C LEU A 202 -10.04 14.23 15.60
N ASP A 203 -10.82 14.73 16.56
CA ASP A 203 -11.44 16.06 16.48
C ASP A 203 -10.42 17.18 16.61
N LYS A 204 -9.37 16.98 17.41
CA LYS A 204 -8.34 17.99 17.71
C LYS A 204 -7.19 18.00 16.69
N HIS A 205 -6.98 16.89 15.98
CA HIS A 205 -5.85 16.71 15.08
C HIS A 205 -6.35 16.40 13.66
N ASP A 206 -6.54 17.45 12.87
CA ASP A 206 -6.99 17.45 11.47
C ASP A 206 -6.17 16.57 10.50
N HIS A 207 -4.91 16.32 10.84
CA HIS A 207 -3.99 15.46 10.08
C HIS A 207 -4.05 13.98 10.48
N LEU A 208 -4.82 13.63 11.51
CA LEU A 208 -4.93 12.28 12.05
C LEU A 208 -6.17 11.57 11.50
N TYR A 209 -5.98 10.36 11.03
CA TYR A 209 -7.04 9.52 10.48
C TYR A 209 -7.49 8.45 11.49
N ALA A 210 -8.75 8.03 11.37
CA ALA A 210 -9.20 6.82 12.02
C ALA A 210 -8.39 5.61 11.51
N ASP A 211 -8.29 4.58 12.34
CA ASP A 211 -7.60 3.34 11.96
C ASP A 211 -8.47 2.58 10.92
N TYR A 212 -7.92 2.34 9.74
CA TYR A 212 -8.52 1.48 8.72
C TYR A 212 -8.05 0.05 8.98
N MET A 213 -8.86 -0.79 9.62
CA MET A 213 -8.46 -2.11 10.08
C MET A 213 -8.56 -3.17 8.98
N ILE A 214 -7.74 -4.22 9.09
CA ILE A 214 -7.78 -5.35 8.15
C ILE A 214 -9.08 -6.12 8.31
N GLU A 215 -9.53 -6.31 9.55
CA GLU A 215 -10.75 -7.01 9.89
C GLU A 215 -11.97 -6.33 9.26
N ASP A 216 -12.07 -5.01 9.34
CA ASP A 216 -13.14 -4.23 8.73
C ASP A 216 -13.12 -4.37 7.20
N SER A 217 -11.93 -4.31 6.60
CA SER A 217 -11.76 -4.47 5.15
C SER A 217 -12.14 -5.88 4.66
N ILE A 218 -11.90 -6.92 5.47
CA ILE A 218 -12.38 -8.29 5.20
C ILE A 218 -13.90 -8.35 5.29
N ASN A 219 -14.49 -7.77 6.34
CA ASN A 219 -15.94 -7.76 6.56
C ASN A 219 -16.69 -7.03 5.45
N GLU A 220 -16.09 -5.97 4.90
CA GLU A 220 -16.61 -5.21 3.76
C GLU A 220 -16.36 -5.90 2.40
N GLY A 221 -15.60 -7.00 2.37
CA GLY A 221 -15.25 -7.71 1.13
C GLY A 221 -14.26 -6.97 0.24
N LYS A 222 -13.56 -5.95 0.78
CA LYS A 222 -12.49 -5.21 0.08
C LYS A 222 -11.23 -6.03 -0.10
N ILE A 223 -10.98 -6.96 0.83
CA ILE A 223 -9.95 -7.98 0.76
C ILE A 223 -10.57 -9.35 1.08
N PRO A 224 -10.11 -10.45 0.46
CA PRO A 224 -10.53 -11.78 0.85
C PRO A 224 -10.13 -12.11 2.29
N SER A 225 -10.89 -13.01 2.91
CA SER A 225 -10.41 -13.71 4.10
C SER A 225 -9.40 -14.79 3.69
N SER A 226 -8.76 -15.40 4.68
CA SER A 226 -7.80 -16.50 4.51
C SER A 226 -8.39 -17.77 3.88
N ASP A 227 -9.68 -17.79 3.52
CA ASP A 227 -10.35 -18.87 2.79
C ASP A 227 -10.04 -18.86 1.28
N GLY A 228 -9.36 -17.82 0.77
CA GLY A 228 -8.87 -17.74 -0.61
C GLY A 228 -9.95 -17.45 -1.65
N ASN A 229 -11.21 -17.25 -1.22
CA ASN A 229 -12.33 -17.01 -2.12
C ASN A 229 -12.34 -15.55 -2.61
N LEU A 230 -12.46 -15.36 -3.93
CA LEU A 230 -12.64 -14.04 -4.52
C LEU A 230 -13.93 -13.38 -4.01
N ARG A 231 -13.83 -12.14 -3.52
CA ARG A 231 -15.00 -11.31 -3.21
C ARG A 231 -15.48 -10.60 -4.47
N TYR A 232 -16.67 -10.01 -4.36
CA TYR A 232 -17.34 -9.30 -5.45
C TYR A 232 -16.40 -8.35 -6.23
N LEU A 233 -15.61 -7.54 -5.52
CA LEU A 233 -14.70 -6.55 -6.12
C LEU A 233 -13.52 -7.18 -6.87
N GLN A 234 -13.23 -8.47 -6.66
CA GLN A 234 -12.14 -9.19 -7.32
C GLN A 234 -12.60 -10.23 -8.34
N GLN A 235 -13.90 -10.51 -8.46
CA GLN A 235 -14.41 -11.48 -9.43
C GLN A 235 -14.14 -11.03 -10.87
N VAL A 236 -13.87 -11.96 -11.78
CA VAL A 236 -13.72 -11.63 -13.21
C VAL A 236 -15.05 -11.17 -13.81
N SER A 237 -15.00 -10.23 -14.77
CA SER A 237 -16.21 -9.83 -15.49
C SER A 237 -16.51 -10.80 -16.64
N SER A 238 -17.78 -11.04 -16.94
CA SER A 238 -18.20 -11.98 -17.99
C SER A 238 -17.61 -11.67 -19.38
N TRP A 239 -17.36 -10.39 -19.70
CA TRP A 239 -16.76 -9.98 -20.97
C TRP A 239 -15.25 -10.25 -21.07
N GLN A 240 -14.59 -10.52 -19.95
CA GLN A 240 -13.19 -10.90 -19.89
C GLN A 240 -12.97 -12.41 -20.08
N ILE A 241 -14.05 -13.20 -20.13
CA ILE A 241 -14.02 -14.66 -20.32
C ILE A 241 -14.34 -15.00 -21.77
#